data_AF-A0A6I4NV36-F1
#
_entry.id   AF-A0A6I4NV36-F1
#
_cell.length_a   1.000
_cell.length_b   1.000
_cell.length_c   1.000
_cell.angle_alpha   90.00
_cell.angle_beta   90.00
_cell.angle_gamma   90.00
#
_symmetry.space_group_name_H-M   'P 1'
#
loop_
_entity.id
_entity.type
_entity.pdbx_description
1 polymer ?
#
loop_
_entity_poly.entity_id
_entity_poly.type
_entity_poly.pdbx_seq_one_letter_code
_entity_poly.pdbx_strand_id
1 'polypeptide(L)' 'MEPGLIFALVWAVLALFVGGLLVVRRNWLAATIKAEREAPGMRPGLRSPKAGMFLAIGLVFLAMGVFIFVWLLVAAF' A
#
# COMPACT_ATOMS: atom_id res chain seq x y z
N MET A 1 -12.96 -8.99 26.56
CA MET A 1 -12.92 -8.17 25.32
C MET A 1 -13.63 -8.96 24.24
N GLU A 2 -14.55 -8.34 23.50
CA GLU A 2 -15.28 -9.05 22.45
C GLU A 2 -14.31 -9.48 21.33
N PRO A 3 -14.39 -10.73 20.82
CA PRO A 3 -13.48 -11.23 19.79
C PRO A 3 -13.44 -10.34 18.54
N GLY A 4 -14.57 -9.75 18.17
CA GLY A 4 -14.68 -8.83 17.04
C GLY A 4 -13.86 -7.54 17.21
N LEU A 5 -13.73 -7.04 18.44
CA LEU A 5 -12.95 -5.84 18.73
C LEU A 5 -11.45 -6.10 18.59
N ILE A 6 -10.98 -7.25 19.05
CA ILE A 6 -9.56 -7.67 18.91
C ILE A 6 -9.23 -7.85 17.43
N PHE A 7 -10.12 -8.50 16.67
CA PHE A 7 -9.95 -8.68 15.22
C PHE A 7 -9.86 -7.32 14.50
N ALA A 8 -10.80 -6.41 14.75
CA ALA A 8 -10.79 -5.09 14.14
C ALA A 8 -9.52 -4.29 14.49
N LEU A 9 -9.05 -4.38 15.74
CA LEU A 9 -7.85 -3.69 16.19
C LEU A 9 -6.58 -4.19 15.49
N VAL A 10 -6.41 -5.52 15.39
CA VAL A 10 -5.27 -6.12 14.68
C VAL A 10 -5.23 -5.67 13.22
N TRP A 11 -6.38 -5.61 12.56
CA TRP A 11 -6.48 -5.15 11.17
C TRP A 11 -6.26 -3.64 11.01
N ALA A 12 -6.74 -2.83 11.95
CA ALA A 12 -6.46 -1.39 11.96
C ALA A 12 -4.95 -1.12 12.08
N VAL A 13 -4.26 -1.86 12.95
CA VAL A 13 -2.80 -1.75 13.10
C VAL A 13 -2.08 -2.16 11.82
N LEU A 14 -2.49 -3.26 11.18
CA LEU A 14 -1.94 -3.68 9.88
C LEU A 14 -2.15 -2.64 8.78
N ALA A 15 -3.35 -2.05 8.68
CA ALA A 15 -3.65 -1.01 7.70
C ALA A 15 -2.80 0.24 7.90
N LEU A 16 -2.62 0.69 9.15
CA LEU A 16 -1.76 1.81 9.48
C LEU A 16 -0.29 1.53 9.16
N PHE A 17 0.20 0.32 9.46
CA PHE A 17 1.58 -0.06 9.19
C PHE A 17 1.87 -0.12 7.68
N VAL A 18 0.99 -0.74 6.90
CA VAL A 18 1.10 -0.81 5.44
C VAL A 18 0.96 0.58 4.81
N GLY A 19 0.00 1.39 5.28
CA GLY A 19 -0.17 2.77 4.84
C GLY A 19 1.08 3.63 5.11
N GLY A 20 1.66 3.51 6.31
CA GLY A 20 2.89 4.19 6.69
C GLY A 20 4.08 3.79 5.81
N LEU A 21 4.26 2.50 5.54
CA LEU A 21 5.29 2.00 4.62
C LEU A 21 5.14 2.56 3.20
N LEU A 22 3.91 2.64 2.69
CA LEU A 22 3.64 3.21 1.37
C LEU A 22 3.97 4.71 1.31
N VAL A 23 3.65 5.46 2.37
CA VAL A 23 3.99 6.89 2.46
C VAL A 23 5.49 7.11 2.52
N VAL A 24 6.21 6.35 3.37
CA VAL A 24 7.68 6.42 3.44
C VAL A 24 8.30 6.10 2.09
N ARG A 25 7.82 5.05 1.43
CA ARG A 25 8.31 4.64 0.10
C ARG A 25 8.03 5.69 -0.97
N ARG A 26 6.85 6.32 -0.95
CA ARG A 26 6.49 7.43 -1.84
C ARG A 26 7.44 8.62 -1.63
N ASN A 27 7.72 8.98 -0.38
CA ASN A 27 8.60 10.10 -0.06
C ASN A 27 10.05 9.80 -0.47
N TRP A 28 10.51 8.56 -0.27
CA TRP A 28 11.82 8.12 -0.74
C TRP A 28 11.95 8.18 -2.26
N LEU A 29 10.93 7.74 -3.00
CA LEU A 29 10.88 7.86 -4.46
C LEU A 29 10.88 9.31 -4.94
N ALA A 30 10.15 10.19 -4.26
CA ALA A 30 10.15 11.62 -4.59
C ALA A 30 11.52 12.25 -4.35
N ALA A 31 12.19 11.88 -3.26
CA ALA A 31 13.52 12.35 -2.93
C ALA A 31 14.58 11.87 -3.94
N THR A 32 14.53 10.60 -4.35
CA THR A 32 15.46 10.07 -5.36
C THR A 32 15.22 10.71 -6.72
N ILE A 33 13.98 10.88 -7.17
CA ILE A 33 13.67 11.57 -8.43
C ILE A 33 14.18 13.03 -8.39
N LYS A 34 14.03 13.72 -7.27
CA LYS A 34 14.52 15.09 -7.12
C LYS A 34 16.05 15.14 -7.16
N ALA A 35 16.73 14.23 -6.47
CA ALA A 35 18.19 14.09 -6.52
C ALA A 35 18.70 13.76 -7.94
N GLU A 36 17.98 12.92 -8.68
CA GLU A 36 18.31 12.58 -10.08
C GLU A 36 18.15 13.78 -11.02
N ARG A 37 17.15 14.65 -10.79
CA ARG A 37 16.92 15.88 -11.57
C ARG A 37 17.95 16.96 -11.29
N GLU A 38 18.50 17.01 -10.08
CA GLU A 38 19.51 17.98 -9.67
C GLU A 38 20.94 17.51 -10.01
N ALA A 39 21.15 16.23 -10.31
CA ALA A 39 22.44 15.69 -10.73
C ALA A 39 22.73 15.98 -12.22
N PRO A 40 23.75 16.78 -12.55
CA PRO A 40 24.07 17.08 -13.94
C PRO A 40 24.68 15.85 -14.63
N GLY A 41 23.93 15.23 -15.54
CA GLY A 41 24.48 14.30 -16.53
C GLY A 41 24.05 12.83 -16.49
N MET A 42 23.10 12.39 -15.64
CA MET A 42 22.65 10.98 -15.67
C MET A 42 21.52 10.73 -16.68
N ARG A 43 21.73 9.70 -17.50
CA ARG A 43 20.90 9.29 -18.63
C ARG A 43 19.47 8.93 -18.19
N PRO A 44 18.43 9.34 -18.94
CA PRO A 44 17.05 8.95 -18.67
C PRO A 44 16.88 7.45 -18.96
N GLY A 45 16.94 6.60 -17.93
CA GLY A 45 16.77 5.17 -18.13
C GLY A 45 17.05 4.24 -16.94
N LEU A 46 17.65 4.72 -15.85
CA LEU A 46 17.92 3.85 -14.70
C LEU A 46 16.66 3.62 -13.84
N ARG A 47 15.96 2.53 -14.19
CA ARG A 47 14.94 1.81 -13.41
C ARG A 47 13.71 2.62 -12.99
N SER A 48 12.76 2.72 -13.91
CA SER A 48 11.35 2.95 -13.58
C SER A 48 10.86 1.91 -12.53
N PRO A 49 10.12 2.33 -11.48
CA PRO A 49 9.47 1.40 -10.56
C PRO A 49 8.68 0.34 -11.34
N LYS A 50 8.95 -0.95 -11.11
CA LYS A 50 8.28 -2.04 -11.84
C LYS A 50 6.76 -1.89 -11.70
N ALA A 51 6.07 -1.64 -12.81
CA ALA A 51 4.61 -1.48 -12.88
C ALA A 51 3.86 -2.63 -12.20
N GLY A 52 4.40 -3.86 -12.24
CA GLY A 52 3.84 -5.02 -11.55
C GLY A 52 3.71 -4.88 -10.04
N MET A 53 4.48 -3.99 -9.40
CA MET A 53 4.37 -3.76 -7.96
C MET A 53 3.17 -2.89 -7.60
N PHE A 54 2.86 -1.87 -8.40
CA PHE A 54 1.62 -1.11 -8.22
C PHE A 54 0.40 -1.97 -8.50
N LEU A 55 0.50 -2.86 -9.49
CA LEU A 55 -0.54 -3.83 -9.82
C LEU A 55 -0.76 -4.82 -8.67
N ALA A 56 0.31 -5.35 -8.07
CA ALA A 56 0.23 -6.22 -6.90
C ALA A 56 -0.43 -5.52 -5.69
N ILE A 57 -0.08 -4.25 -5.43
CA ILE A 57 -0.70 -3.47 -4.35
C ILE A 57 -2.19 -3.24 -4.62
N GLY A 58 -2.56 -2.87 -5.85
CA GLY A 58 -3.96 -2.72 -6.26
C GLY A 58 -4.75 -4.02 -6.12
N LEU A 59 -4.14 -5.16 -6.46
CA LEU A 59 -4.77 -6.48 -6.33
C LEU A 59 -5.06 -6.84 -4.87
N VAL A 60 -4.13 -6.52 -3.96
CA VAL A 60 -4.32 -6.72 -2.51
C VAL A 60 -5.47 -5.86 -1.98
N PHE A 61 -5.54 -4.59 -2.39
CA PHE A 61 -6.67 -3.71 -2.03
C PHE A 61 -8.01 -4.21 -2.57
N LEU A 62 -8.03 -4.71 -3.81
CA LEU A 62 -9.23 -5.28 -4.43
C LEU A 62 -9.70 -6.53 -3.68
N ALA A 63 -8.80 -7.46 -3.40
CA ALA A 63 -9.09 -8.68 -2.64
C ALA A 63 -9.62 -8.34 -1.23
N MET A 64 -9.05 -7.31 -0.60
CA MET A 64 -9.49 -6.84 0.72
C MET A 64 -10.89 -6.21 0.68
N GLY A 65 -11.19 -5.41 -0.34
CA GLY A 65 -12.54 -4.85 -0.55
C GLY A 65 -13.59 -5.95 -0.73
N VAL A 66 -13.27 -6.97 -1.53
CA VAL A 66 -14.14 -8.14 -1.73
C VAL A 66 -14.35 -8.90 -0.42
N PHE A 67 -13.29 -9.13 0.35
CA PHE A 67 -13.39 -9.82 1.64
C PHE A 67 -14.32 -9.09 2.62
N ILE A 68 -14.18 -7.76 2.75
CA ILE A 68 -15.04 -6.93 3.62
C ILE A 68 -16.50 -7.00 3.15
N PHE A 69 -16.73 -6.95 1.85
CA PHE A 69 -18.08 -7.01 1.28
C PHE A 69 -18.76 -8.35 1.55
N VAL A 70 -18.02 -9.45 1.35
CA VAL A 70 -18.49 -10.82 1.65
C VAL A 70 -18.74 -10.99 3.15
N TRP A 71 -17.84 -10.48 4.00
CA TRP A 71 -18.02 -10.53 5.45
C TRP A 71 -19.28 -9.79 5.90
N LEU A 72 -19.50 -8.57 5.41
CA LEU A 72 -20.71 -7.79 5.68
C LEU A 72 -21.97 -8.52 5.24
N LEU A 73 -21.93 -9.16 4.08
CA LEU A 73 -23.03 -9.97 3.56
C LEU A 73 -23.33 -11.16 4.48
N VAL A 74 -22.31 -11.90 4.91
CA VAL A 74 -22.46 -13.04 5.81
C VAL A 74 -22.94 -12.61 7.20
N ALA A 75 -22.44 -11.49 7.71
CA ALA A 75 -22.84 -10.96 9.02
C ALA A 75 -24.26 -10.35 9.03
N ALA A 76 -24.86 -10.10 7.86
CA ALA A 76 -26.22 -9.58 7.73
C ALA A 76 -27.30 -10.69 7.75
N PHE A 77 -26.90 -11.96 7.68
CA PHE A 77 -27.77 -13.14 7.82
C PHE A 77 -27.49 -13.85 9.15
#